data_AF-A0A937NY81-F1
#
_entry.id   AF-A0A937NY81-F1
#
_cell.length_a   1.000
_cell.length_b   1.000
_cell.length_c   1.000
_cell.angle_alpha   90.00
_cell.angle_beta   90.00
_cell.angle_gamma   90.00
#
_symmetry.space_group_name_H-M   'P 1'
#
loop_
_entity.id
_entity.type
_entity.pdbx_description
1 polymer ?
#
loop_
_entity_poly.entity_id
_entity_poly.type
_entity_poly.pdbx_seq_one_letter_code
_entity_poly.pdbx_strand_id
1 'polypeptide(L)'
;MKRQKNGWNVAIVLAALGLVLGGCVSLQKNTVADVEGLLARAGFRKMVADTPQKLAHLKTLPQHKLTHHKRDGNKYVLYADATYCRCLYVGDETSLQHYRNLEIQQNENPLELLNQLDIVTGQEWSDIWGPSN
;
A
#
# COMPACT_ATOMS: atom_id res chain seq x y z
N MET A 1 19.57 -47.76 58.49
CA MET A 1 18.27 -48.44 58.28
C MET A 1 17.65 -47.89 57.00
N LYS A 2 17.47 -48.74 55.99
CA LYS A 2 16.93 -48.44 54.65
C LYS A 2 15.40 -48.53 54.65
N ARG A 3 14.72 -47.63 53.93
CA ARG A 3 13.39 -47.85 53.32
C ARG A 3 13.29 -47.06 52.01
N GLN A 4 13.93 -47.58 50.96
CA GLN A 4 13.51 -47.32 49.58
C GLN A 4 12.48 -48.41 49.24
N LYS A 5 11.26 -48.00 48.94
CA LYS A 5 10.22 -48.87 48.39
C LYS A 5 9.87 -48.34 47.00
N ASN A 6 9.46 -49.28 46.15
CA ASN A 6 8.87 -49.13 44.81
C ASN A 6 9.96 -49.14 43.72
N GLY A 7 10.46 -50.31 43.25
CA GLY A 7 9.69 -51.49 42.86
C GLY A 7 8.94 -51.16 41.56
N TRP A 8 9.65 -51.08 40.45
CA TRP A 8 9.64 -52.15 39.44
C TRP A 8 8.22 -52.51 38.96
N ASN A 9 7.65 -51.63 38.14
CA ASN A 9 6.68 -51.95 37.08
C ASN A 9 7.18 -51.16 35.86
N VAL A 10 8.12 -51.68 35.06
CA VAL A 10 7.82 -52.44 33.83
C VAL A 10 6.66 -51.75 33.07
N ALA A 11 6.98 -50.73 32.27
CA ALA A 11 7.21 -50.83 30.83
C ALA A 11 5.91 -50.65 29.99
N ILE A 12 6.07 -49.93 28.87
CA ILE A 12 5.19 -49.87 27.69
C ILE A 12 3.96 -48.96 27.83
N VAL A 13 4.08 -47.70 27.35
CA VAL A 13 3.30 -47.19 26.19
C VAL A 13 4.15 -46.09 25.50
N LEU A 14 4.87 -46.49 24.45
CA LEU A 14 5.26 -45.64 23.33
C LEU A 14 4.03 -45.44 22.44
N ALA A 15 3.56 -44.22 22.23
CA ALA A 15 2.80 -43.72 21.06
C ALA A 15 2.18 -42.35 21.44
N ALA A 16 2.68 -41.22 20.94
CA ALA A 16 2.41 -40.67 19.61
C ALA A 16 1.31 -39.58 19.64
N LEU A 17 1.66 -38.43 19.05
CA LEU A 17 0.81 -37.46 18.34
C LEU A 17 -0.12 -36.50 19.11
N GLY A 18 -0.05 -35.22 18.69
CA GLY A 18 -1.11 -34.21 18.82
C GLY A 18 -0.57 -32.83 19.25
N LEU A 19 0.21 -32.10 18.44
CA LEU A 19 -0.28 -31.05 17.51
C LEU A 19 -1.39 -30.16 18.09
N VAL A 20 -1.14 -28.84 18.20
CA VAL A 20 -2.00 -27.77 17.63
C VAL A 20 -1.43 -26.36 17.94
N LEU A 21 -0.92 -25.74 16.87
CA LEU A 21 -1.15 -24.37 16.40
C LEU A 21 -0.83 -23.18 17.34
N GLY A 22 0.46 -22.80 17.40
CA GLY A 22 0.89 -21.45 17.74
C GLY A 22 1.31 -20.66 16.49
N GLY A 23 0.49 -20.67 15.44
CA GLY A 23 0.71 -19.83 14.27
C GLY A 23 0.30 -18.40 14.58
N CYS A 24 1.23 -17.55 15.02
CA CYS A 24 1.03 -16.12 14.88
C CYS A 24 0.92 -15.84 13.39
N VAL A 25 -0.29 -15.57 12.90
CA VAL A 25 -0.48 -14.92 11.61
C VAL A 25 0.32 -13.62 11.67
N SER A 26 1.45 -13.59 10.96
CA SER A 26 2.13 -12.35 10.65
C SER A 26 1.18 -11.53 9.78
N LEU A 27 0.53 -10.53 10.36
CA LEU A 27 -0.13 -9.46 9.61
C LEU A 27 0.94 -8.70 8.84
N GLN A 28 1.30 -9.19 7.66
CA GLN A 28 2.12 -8.46 6.72
C GLN A 28 1.24 -7.34 6.15
N LYS A 29 1.27 -6.16 6.79
CA LYS A 29 0.60 -4.96 6.28
C LYS A 29 1.19 -4.60 4.92
N ASN A 30 0.43 -4.82 3.85
CA ASN A 30 0.80 -4.39 2.50
C ASN A 30 0.42 -2.91 2.33
N THR A 31 1.25 -2.04 2.90
CA THR A 31 0.97 -0.59 3.01
C THR A 31 0.66 0.08 1.66
N VAL A 32 1.27 -0.37 0.55
CA VAL A 32 0.97 0.14 -0.80
C VAL A 32 -0.45 -0.24 -1.25
N ALA A 33 -0.85 -1.50 -1.04
CA ALA A 33 -2.21 -1.94 -1.38
C ALA A 33 -3.26 -1.22 -0.53
N ASP A 34 -2.95 -0.92 0.73
CA ASP A 34 -3.80 -0.15 1.63
C ASP A 34 -3.94 1.30 1.14
N VAL A 35 -2.84 1.95 0.76
CA VAL A 35 -2.84 3.32 0.17
C VAL A 35 -3.64 3.36 -1.12
N GLU A 36 -3.42 2.44 -2.05
CA GLU A 36 -4.17 2.35 -3.30
C GLU A 36 -5.69 2.19 -3.06
N GLY A 37 -6.06 1.37 -2.08
CA GLY A 37 -7.46 1.20 -1.67
C GLY A 37 -8.06 2.48 -1.09
N LEU A 38 -7.30 3.23 -0.29
CA LEU A 38 -7.72 4.53 0.24
C LEU A 38 -7.87 5.57 -0.86
N LEU A 39 -6.94 5.64 -1.81
CA LEU A 39 -7.01 6.55 -2.96
C LEU A 39 -8.26 6.29 -3.80
N ALA A 40 -8.54 5.02 -4.12
CA ALA A 40 -9.74 4.65 -4.87
C ALA A 40 -11.04 5.06 -4.13
N ARG A 41 -11.11 4.83 -2.82
CA ARG A 41 -12.26 5.23 -1.98
C ARG A 41 -12.40 6.75 -1.85
N ALA A 42 -11.30 7.47 -1.88
CA ALA A 42 -11.27 8.93 -1.81
C ALA A 42 -11.71 9.61 -3.12
N GLY A 43 -11.83 8.85 -4.22
CA GLY A 43 -12.26 9.35 -5.52
C GLY A 43 -11.15 9.51 -6.54
N PHE A 44 -9.90 9.09 -6.24
CA PHE A 44 -8.84 9.10 -7.23
C PHE A 44 -9.13 8.09 -8.35
N ARG A 45 -8.89 8.51 -9.59
CA ARG A 45 -8.98 7.65 -10.77
C ARG A 45 -7.67 6.91 -10.99
N LYS A 46 -7.72 5.58 -11.02
CA LYS A 46 -6.59 4.73 -11.40
C LYS A 46 -6.39 4.71 -12.92
N MET A 47 -5.17 4.95 -13.37
CA MET A 47 -4.75 4.90 -14.76
C MET A 47 -3.58 3.92 -14.89
N VAL A 48 -3.73 2.88 -15.69
CA VAL A 48 -2.69 1.84 -15.84
C VAL A 48 -1.66 2.26 -16.88
N ALA A 49 -0.38 1.99 -16.61
CA ALA A 49 0.71 2.13 -17.58
C ALA A 49 0.70 0.96 -18.58
N ASP A 50 -0.28 0.99 -19.50
CA ASP A 50 -0.50 -0.03 -20.53
C ASP A 50 0.45 0.05 -21.73
N THR A 51 1.21 1.15 -21.86
CA THR A 51 2.22 1.33 -22.91
C THR A 51 3.63 1.50 -22.34
N PRO A 52 4.70 1.17 -23.11
CA PRO A 52 6.07 1.44 -22.71
C PRO A 52 6.31 2.91 -22.39
N GLN A 53 5.67 3.82 -23.14
CA GLN A 53 5.77 5.27 -22.93
C GLN A 53 5.17 5.67 -21.59
N LYS A 54 3.95 5.21 -21.26
CA LYS A 54 3.34 5.48 -19.95
C LYS A 54 4.17 4.87 -18.82
N LEU A 55 4.71 3.67 -18.98
CA LEU A 55 5.55 3.05 -17.95
C LEU A 55 6.88 3.79 -17.76
N ALA A 56 7.50 4.25 -18.84
CA ALA A 56 8.72 5.05 -18.78
C ALA A 56 8.47 6.36 -18.03
N HIS A 57 7.40 7.09 -18.38
CA HIS A 57 7.01 8.30 -17.65
C HIS A 57 6.59 8.02 -16.21
N LEU A 58 5.86 6.93 -15.96
CA LEU A 58 5.45 6.59 -14.59
C LEU A 58 6.66 6.47 -13.66
N LYS A 59 7.78 5.93 -14.16
CA LYS A 59 9.05 5.80 -13.42
C LYS A 59 9.76 7.13 -13.17
N THR A 60 9.46 8.19 -13.92
CA THR A 60 10.04 9.52 -13.69
C THR A 60 9.30 10.31 -12.62
N LEU A 61 8.05 9.93 -12.30
CA LEU A 61 7.27 10.58 -11.26
C LEU A 61 7.78 10.20 -9.86
N PRO A 62 7.56 11.05 -8.84
CA PRO A 62 7.81 10.68 -7.46
C PRO A 62 6.99 9.44 -7.06
N GLN A 63 7.70 8.35 -6.77
CA GLN A 63 7.07 7.08 -6.42
C GLN A 63 6.52 7.10 -5.01
N HIS A 64 5.33 6.53 -4.84
CA HIS A 64 4.63 6.40 -3.56
C HIS A 64 4.48 7.72 -2.80
N LYS A 65 4.20 8.81 -3.53
CA LYS A 65 4.01 10.15 -2.97
C LYS A 65 2.84 10.84 -3.66
N LEU A 66 2.10 11.66 -2.91
CA LEU A 66 1.10 12.58 -3.45
C LEU A 66 1.79 13.88 -3.88
N THR A 67 1.57 14.30 -5.12
CA THR A 67 2.21 15.48 -5.72
C THR A 67 1.18 16.36 -6.41
N HIS A 68 1.36 17.68 -6.36
CA HIS A 68 0.52 18.61 -7.13
C HIS A 68 1.05 18.79 -8.54
N HIS A 69 0.12 18.83 -9.47
CA HIS A 69 0.37 19.07 -10.88
C HIS A 69 -0.64 20.06 -11.43
N LYS A 70 -0.32 20.70 -12.56
CA LYS A 70 -1.24 21.58 -13.28
C LYS A 70 -1.50 21.05 -14.68
N ARG A 71 -2.73 21.21 -15.14
CA ARG A 71 -3.13 21.02 -16.54
C ARG A 71 -4.26 21.99 -16.86
N ASP A 72 -4.10 22.76 -17.93
CA ASP A 72 -5.14 23.69 -18.42
C ASP A 72 -5.68 24.64 -17.33
N GLY A 73 -4.80 25.11 -16.43
CA GLY A 73 -5.15 25.96 -15.29
C GLY A 73 -5.75 25.22 -14.08
N ASN A 74 -6.10 23.93 -14.22
CA ASN A 74 -6.62 23.11 -13.14
C ASN A 74 -5.50 22.42 -12.37
N LYS A 75 -5.69 22.26 -11.05
CA LYS A 75 -4.76 21.54 -10.16
C LYS A 75 -5.20 20.08 -10.02
N TYR A 76 -4.22 19.18 -10.10
CA TYR A 76 -4.40 17.76 -9.92
C TYR A 76 -3.46 17.24 -8.85
N VAL A 77 -3.86 16.16 -8.20
CA VAL A 77 -3.05 15.44 -7.22
C VAL A 77 -2.75 14.07 -7.80
N LEU A 78 -1.47 13.73 -7.90
CA LEU A 78 -1.01 12.46 -8.48
C LEU A 78 -0.31 11.58 -7.46
N TYR A 79 -0.55 10.28 -7.56
CA TYR A 79 0.22 9.23 -6.88
C TYR A 79 0.69 8.18 -7.89
N ALA A 80 1.99 7.90 -7.93
CA ALA A 80 2.59 6.96 -8.86
C ALA A 80 3.12 5.71 -8.16
N ASP A 81 2.82 4.54 -8.72
CA ASP A 81 3.47 3.28 -8.38
C ASP A 81 3.84 2.49 -9.64
N ALA A 82 5.11 2.57 -10.03
CA ALA A 82 5.68 1.85 -11.15
C ALA A 82 6.09 0.40 -10.82
N THR A 83 6.08 0.01 -9.55
CA THR A 83 6.62 -1.28 -9.10
C THR A 83 5.54 -2.32 -8.94
N TYR A 84 4.48 -2.03 -8.17
CA TYR A 84 3.46 -3.03 -7.84
C TYR A 84 2.27 -2.97 -8.80
N CYS A 85 1.54 -1.85 -8.85
CA CYS A 85 0.38 -1.74 -9.74
C CYS A 85 0.72 -1.31 -11.17
N ARG A 86 1.89 -0.68 -11.38
CA ARG A 86 2.24 0.02 -12.63
C ARG A 86 1.15 1.00 -13.05
N CYS A 87 0.75 1.85 -12.11
CA CYS A 87 -0.39 2.73 -12.28
C CYS A 87 -0.15 4.13 -11.68
N LEU A 88 -0.90 5.09 -12.22
CA LEU A 88 -0.99 6.46 -11.76
C LEU A 88 -2.40 6.69 -11.21
N TYR A 89 -2.53 7.22 -10.00
CA TYR A 89 -3.78 7.70 -9.46
C TYR A 89 -3.87 9.21 -9.65
N VAL A 90 -5.00 9.69 -10.15
CA VAL A 90 -5.27 11.10 -10.44
C VAL A 90 -6.51 11.55 -9.68
N GLY A 91 -6.36 12.58 -8.86
CA GLY A 91 -7.46 13.20 -8.12
C GLY A 91 -7.37 14.72 -8.18
N ASP A 92 -8.32 15.37 -7.53
CA ASP A 92 -8.34 16.81 -7.28
C ASP A 92 -8.15 17.10 -5.78
N GLU A 93 -8.25 18.37 -5.40
CA GLU A 93 -8.16 18.79 -3.99
C GLU A 93 -9.25 18.15 -3.12
N THR A 94 -10.46 17.98 -3.65
CA THR A 94 -11.57 17.32 -2.93
C THR A 94 -11.23 15.87 -2.63
N SER A 95 -10.69 15.15 -3.62
CA SER A 95 -10.22 13.77 -3.46
C SER A 95 -9.10 13.68 -2.42
N LEU A 96 -8.16 14.64 -2.42
CA LEU A 96 -7.11 14.72 -1.41
C LEU A 96 -7.66 14.94 0.00
N GLN A 97 -8.68 15.79 0.18
CA GLN A 97 -9.33 15.97 1.47
C GLN A 97 -10.03 14.70 1.95
N HIS A 98 -10.76 14.01 1.06
CA HIS A 98 -11.37 12.72 1.40
C HIS A 98 -10.33 11.68 1.79
N TYR A 99 -9.23 11.62 1.06
CA TYR A 99 -8.12 10.72 1.37
C TYR A 99 -7.61 10.98 2.80
N ARG A 100 -7.26 12.23 3.14
CA ARG A 100 -6.84 12.61 4.51
C ARG A 100 -7.86 12.21 5.59
N ASN A 101 -9.15 12.35 5.31
CA ASN A 101 -10.19 11.94 6.26
C ASN A 101 -10.20 10.42 6.47
N LEU A 102 -10.00 9.63 5.41
CA LEU A 102 -9.91 8.17 5.49
C LEU A 102 -8.64 7.72 6.23
N GLU A 103 -7.51 8.39 6.00
CA GLU A 103 -6.24 8.18 6.70
C GLU A 103 -6.42 8.32 8.23
N ILE A 104 -7.06 9.41 8.67
CA ILE A 104 -7.36 9.68 10.09
C ILE A 104 -8.27 8.59 10.68
N GLN A 105 -9.32 8.18 9.97
CA GLN A 105 -10.26 7.16 10.44
C GLN A 105 -9.61 5.78 10.65
N GLN A 106 -8.58 5.45 9.86
CA GLN A 106 -7.92 4.15 9.95
C GLN A 106 -6.75 4.12 10.93
N ASN A 107 -6.39 5.26 11.55
CA ASN A 107 -5.20 5.40 12.38
C ASN A 107 -3.95 4.81 11.71
N GLU A 108 -3.93 4.85 10.38
CA GLU A 108 -2.75 4.50 9.60
C GLU A 108 -1.79 5.71 9.67
N ASN A 109 -0.50 5.49 9.36
CA ASN A 109 0.45 6.59 9.11
C ASN A 109 0.79 6.67 7.62
N PRO A 110 -0.19 7.06 6.80
CA PRO A 110 -0.10 6.99 5.36
C PRO A 110 0.76 8.12 4.80
N LEU A 111 1.41 7.78 3.68
CA LEU A 111 2.46 8.52 2.98
C LEU A 111 2.92 9.79 3.71
N GLU A 112 3.84 9.56 4.63
CA GLU A 112 4.55 10.58 5.39
C GLU A 112 5.35 11.47 4.44
N LEU A 113 4.71 12.39 3.70
CA LEU A 113 5.36 13.52 3.02
C LEU A 113 4.37 14.51 2.36
N LEU A 114 3.30 14.94 3.05
CA LEU A 114 2.45 16.03 2.54
C LEU A 114 3.10 17.44 2.69
N ASN A 115 4.38 17.52 3.09
CA ASN A 115 5.10 18.78 3.31
C ASN A 115 5.86 19.32 2.09
N GLN A 116 5.90 18.60 0.96
CA GLN A 116 6.48 19.07 -0.31
C GLN A 116 5.44 19.01 -1.42
N LEU A 117 4.27 19.57 -1.14
CA LEU A 117 3.16 19.74 -2.08
C LEU A 117 3.40 20.94 -3.02
N ASP A 118 4.65 21.14 -3.44
CA ASP A 118 5.00 22.04 -4.53
C ASP A 118 4.41 21.49 -5.83
N ILE A 119 4.27 22.33 -6.85
CA ILE A 119 3.96 21.84 -8.20
C ILE A 119 5.25 21.20 -8.73
N VAL A 120 5.47 19.93 -8.41
CA VAL A 120 6.72 19.21 -8.73
C VAL A 120 6.85 18.98 -10.25
N THR A 121 5.73 19.03 -10.95
CA THR A 121 5.63 18.56 -12.33
C THR A 121 4.50 19.35 -13.00
N GLY A 122 4.88 20.14 -14.01
CA GLY A 122 3.99 21.04 -14.76
C GLY A 122 3.07 20.29 -15.72
N GLN A 123 2.72 20.91 -16.85
CA GLN A 123 1.76 20.40 -17.84
C GLN A 123 2.19 19.06 -18.49
N GLU A 124 3.48 18.74 -18.47
CA GLU A 124 4.14 17.58 -19.09
C GLU A 124 3.48 16.22 -18.83
N TRP A 125 2.98 15.95 -17.60
CA TRP A 125 2.39 14.64 -17.31
C TRP A 125 1.08 14.44 -18.11
N SER A 126 0.35 15.51 -18.38
CA SER A 126 -0.99 15.41 -18.99
C SER A 126 -0.95 15.07 -20.48
N ASP A 127 0.17 15.28 -21.16
CA ASP A 127 0.33 14.91 -22.57
C ASP A 127 0.42 13.39 -22.75
N ILE A 128 0.88 12.68 -21.70
CA ILE A 128 1.06 11.22 -21.72
C ILE A 128 -0.15 10.49 -21.11
N TRP A 129 -0.83 11.12 -20.15
CA TRP A 129 -1.94 10.53 -19.39
C TRP A 129 -3.29 11.18 -19.67
N GLY A 130 -3.36 12.21 -20.50
CA GLY A 130 -4.62 12.81 -20.93
C GLY A 130 -5.49 11.83 -21.72
N PRO A 131 -6.80 12.09 -21.87
CA PRO A 131 -7.60 11.36 -22.83
C PRO A 131 -6.92 11.47 -24.20
N SER A 132 -6.74 10.34 -24.87
CA SER A 132 -6.33 10.32 -26.27
C SER A 132 -7.34 11.14 -27.06
N ASN A 133 -6.90 12.28 -27.59
CA ASN A 133 -7.70 13.10 -28.49
C ASN A 133 -8.07 12.30 -29.74
#